data_AF-A0A377CW83-F1
#
_entry.id   AF-A0A377CW83-F1
#
_cell.length_a   1.000
_cell.length_b   1.000
_cell.length_c   1.000
_cell.angle_alpha   90.00
_cell.angle_beta   90.00
_cell.angle_gamma   90.00
#
_symmetry.space_group_name_H-M   'P 1'
#
loop_
_entity.id
_entity.type
_entity.pdbx_description
1 polymer ?
#
loop_
_entity_poly.entity_id
_entity_poly.type
_entity_poly.pdbx_seq_one_letter_code
_entity_poly.pdbx_strand_id
1 'polypeptide(L)'
;MKLEQIVHVSRHEISLIKALVASLIDENREPTDDEVKLLRKEKRSVDMAMFGRMLASSPEFNVEAACQVSHALGVSAVTVESDFFTAVDDLNNKEEDAGSGHMGEQGFASALFYTYICISRDLLVKNLDGNEELAKRAIAAFTETALTVSPTGKQNSFASRAYATYALAEIGQKQPRSLAAAFFQPVRDSDQIATAITRLKQQRASFDNVYGNCADDYIELNVLENKGKKEDLLAFVSQ
;
A
#
# COMPACT_ATOMS: atom_id res chain seq x y z
N MET A 1 -12.74 -10.79 24.47
CA MET A 1 -12.17 -12.05 23.95
C MET A 1 -10.81 -11.71 23.33
N LYS A 2 -9.70 -12.14 23.94
CA LYS A 2 -8.37 -12.02 23.31
C LYS A 2 -8.15 -13.32 22.55
N LEU A 3 -8.03 -13.25 21.22
CA LEU A 3 -7.63 -14.40 20.41
C LEU A 3 -6.12 -14.63 20.61
N GLU A 4 -5.69 -15.88 20.58
CA GLU A 4 -4.27 -16.25 20.69
C GLU A 4 -3.45 -15.79 19.48
N GLN A 5 -4.11 -15.55 18.35
CA GLN A 5 -3.51 -15.03 17.12
C GLN A 5 -4.39 -13.94 16.49
N ILE A 6 -3.77 -13.03 15.74
CA ILE A 6 -4.50 -12.07 14.91
C ILE A 6 -5.11 -12.82 13.74
N VAL A 7 -6.41 -12.61 13.51
CA VAL A 7 -7.15 -13.23 12.42
C VAL A 7 -7.70 -12.12 11.53
N HIS A 8 -7.41 -12.20 10.23
CA HIS A 8 -8.06 -11.36 9.23
C HIS A 8 -9.33 -12.05 8.75
N VAL A 9 -10.48 -11.43 9.02
CA VAL A 9 -11.82 -11.96 8.68
C VAL A 9 -12.48 -11.02 7.69
N SER A 10 -12.94 -11.58 6.57
CA SER A 10 -13.64 -10.84 5.52
C SER A 10 -15.02 -10.37 5.99
N ARG A 11 -15.57 -9.35 5.33
CA ARG A 11 -16.96 -8.90 5.59
C ARG A 11 -17.99 -9.99 5.31
N HIS A 12 -17.71 -10.87 4.34
CA HIS A 12 -18.58 -11.99 4.02
C HIS A 12 -18.60 -13.00 5.17
N GLU A 13 -17.42 -13.40 5.66
CA GLU A 13 -17.27 -14.27 6.83
C GLU A 13 -17.98 -13.67 8.06
N ILE A 14 -17.84 -12.37 8.31
CA ILE A 14 -18.55 -11.70 9.41
C ILE A 14 -20.06 -11.83 9.24
N SER A 15 -20.59 -11.70 8.02
CA SER A 15 -22.03 -11.87 7.75
C SER A 15 -22.49 -13.30 8.00
N LEU A 16 -21.71 -14.30 7.56
CA LEU A 16 -22.03 -15.70 7.77
C LEU A 16 -21.95 -16.08 9.25
N ILE A 17 -20.94 -15.57 9.97
CA ILE A 17 -20.82 -15.74 11.44
C ILE A 17 -22.07 -15.17 12.12
N LYS A 18 -22.50 -13.96 11.76
CA LYS A 18 -23.71 -13.35 12.34
C LYS A 18 -24.97 -14.17 12.06
N ALA A 19 -25.12 -14.69 10.85
CA ALA A 19 -26.24 -15.54 10.48
C ALA A 19 -26.24 -16.85 11.30
N LEU A 20 -25.07 -17.51 11.40
CA LEU A 20 -24.92 -18.72 12.20
C LEU A 20 -25.25 -18.46 13.68
N VAL A 21 -24.72 -17.38 14.25
CA VAL A 21 -25.01 -17.00 15.65
C VAL A 21 -26.52 -16.82 15.88
N ALA A 22 -27.24 -16.22 14.95
CA ALA A 22 -28.69 -16.06 15.07
C ALA A 22 -29.42 -17.42 15.08
N SER A 23 -29.04 -18.36 14.20
CA SER A 23 -29.61 -19.72 14.17
C SER A 23 -29.31 -20.50 15.46
N LEU A 24 -28.08 -20.41 15.98
CA LEU A 24 -27.68 -21.11 17.21
C LEU A 24 -28.43 -20.60 18.45
N ILE A 25 -28.75 -19.30 18.49
CA ILE A 25 -29.56 -18.71 19.56
C ILE A 25 -30.99 -19.26 19.51
N ASP A 26 -31.59 -19.35 18.32
CA ASP A 26 -32.95 -19.89 18.15
C ASP A 26 -33.03 -21.38 18.49
N GLU A 27 -32.02 -22.15 18.06
CA GLU A 27 -31.93 -23.59 18.30
C GLU A 27 -31.39 -23.96 19.69
N ASN A 28 -30.93 -22.98 20.47
CA ASN A 28 -30.31 -23.14 21.79
C ASN A 28 -29.27 -24.27 21.86
N ARG A 29 -28.33 -24.26 20.90
CA ARG A 29 -27.25 -25.25 20.81
C ARG A 29 -25.90 -24.61 20.52
N GLU A 30 -24.85 -25.39 20.73
CA GLU A 30 -23.49 -25.02 20.35
C GLU A 30 -23.24 -25.21 18.84
N PRO A 31 -22.32 -24.42 18.24
CA PRO A 31 -21.91 -24.62 16.86
C PRO A 31 -21.18 -25.96 16.71
N THR A 32 -21.39 -26.61 15.56
CA THR A 32 -20.58 -27.78 15.18
C THR A 32 -19.27 -27.34 14.50
N ASP A 33 -18.23 -28.17 14.58
CA ASP A 33 -16.94 -27.88 13.95
C ASP A 33 -17.04 -27.67 12.43
N ASP A 34 -17.97 -28.37 11.77
CA ASP A 34 -18.18 -28.27 10.33
C ASP A 34 -18.83 -26.94 9.94
N GLU A 35 -19.81 -26.46 10.71
CA GLU A 35 -20.41 -25.13 10.52
C GLU A 35 -19.33 -24.05 10.63
N VAL A 36 -18.44 -24.14 11.64
CA VAL A 36 -17.37 -23.16 11.85
C VAL A 36 -16.33 -23.19 10.72
N LYS A 37 -15.97 -24.38 10.22
CA LYS A 37 -15.02 -24.53 9.11
C LYS A 37 -15.60 -24.02 7.78
N LEU A 38 -16.89 -24.23 7.54
CA LEU A 38 -17.55 -23.83 6.29
C LEU A 38 -17.51 -22.32 6.08
N LEU A 39 -17.62 -21.54 7.18
CA LEU A 39 -17.55 -20.08 7.15
C LEU A 39 -16.28 -19.57 6.46
N ARG A 40 -15.19 -20.34 6.51
CA ARG A 40 -13.85 -19.92 6.06
C ARG A 40 -13.48 -20.41 4.65
N LYS A 41 -14.35 -21.19 3.99
CA LYS A 41 -14.07 -21.82 2.68
C LYS A 41 -14.39 -20.92 1.49
N GLU A 42 -15.48 -20.16 1.53
CA GLU A 42 -16.03 -19.50 0.34
C GLU A 42 -15.94 -17.98 0.41
N LYS A 43 -15.63 -17.36 -0.74
CA LYS A 43 -15.60 -15.92 -1.04
C LYS A 43 -14.61 -15.10 -0.21
N ARG A 44 -13.53 -14.69 -0.87
CA ARG A 44 -12.48 -13.85 -0.29
C ARG A 44 -12.83 -12.37 -0.50
N SER A 45 -12.60 -11.54 0.51
CA SER A 45 -12.66 -10.10 0.31
C SER A 45 -11.49 -9.61 -0.55
N VAL A 46 -11.66 -8.46 -1.21
CA VAL A 46 -10.67 -7.93 -2.14
C VAL A 46 -9.31 -7.71 -1.47
N ASP A 47 -9.30 -7.14 -0.27
CA ASP A 47 -8.10 -6.95 0.55
C ASP A 47 -7.40 -8.28 0.87
N MET A 48 -8.15 -9.30 1.26
CA MET A 48 -7.62 -10.64 1.52
C MET A 48 -7.09 -11.31 0.24
N ALA A 49 -7.76 -11.13 -0.89
CA ALA A 49 -7.32 -11.66 -2.18
C ALA A 49 -6.03 -10.97 -2.69
N MET A 50 -5.87 -9.68 -2.39
CA MET A 50 -4.70 -8.89 -2.78
C MET A 50 -3.51 -9.15 -1.84
N PHE A 51 -3.71 -9.11 -0.53
CA PHE A 51 -2.63 -9.11 0.47
C PHE A 51 -2.48 -10.42 1.25
N GLY A 52 -3.33 -11.40 0.94
CA GLY A 52 -3.27 -12.73 1.51
C GLY A 52 -3.84 -12.84 2.93
N ARG A 53 -3.75 -14.05 3.47
CA ARG A 53 -4.14 -14.39 4.83
C ARG A 53 -3.28 -15.56 5.33
N MET A 54 -2.80 -15.46 6.56
CA MET A 54 -2.10 -16.53 7.25
C MET A 54 -2.80 -16.87 8.56
N LEU A 55 -3.16 -18.15 8.72
CA LEU A 55 -3.74 -18.74 9.92
C LEU A 55 -2.88 -19.96 10.30
N ALA A 56 -2.05 -19.80 11.34
CA ALA A 56 -1.10 -20.84 11.74
C ALA A 56 -1.81 -22.12 12.21
N SER A 57 -2.94 -21.97 12.90
CA SER A 57 -3.74 -23.09 13.41
C SER A 57 -4.56 -23.81 12.34
N SER A 58 -4.75 -23.21 11.15
CA SER A 58 -5.59 -23.78 10.09
C SER A 58 -5.08 -23.36 8.70
N PRO A 59 -3.92 -23.89 8.28
CA PRO A 59 -3.25 -23.49 7.05
C PRO A 59 -4.07 -23.71 5.77
N GLU A 60 -5.06 -24.62 5.80
CA GLU A 60 -5.96 -24.89 4.68
C GLU A 60 -6.82 -23.68 4.27
N PHE A 61 -6.94 -22.68 5.15
CA PHE A 61 -7.65 -21.44 4.90
C PHE A 61 -6.71 -20.28 4.54
N ASN A 62 -5.41 -20.53 4.36
CA ASN A 62 -4.48 -19.49 3.92
C ASN A 62 -4.80 -19.01 2.51
N VAL A 63 -4.56 -17.72 2.29
CA VAL A 63 -4.73 -17.09 0.99
C VAL A 63 -3.37 -16.53 0.59
N GLU A 64 -2.88 -16.96 -0.56
CA GLU A 64 -1.67 -16.41 -1.15
C GLU A 64 -1.93 -15.00 -1.67
N ALA A 65 -1.05 -14.07 -1.37
CA ALA A 65 -1.19 -12.67 -1.78
C ALA A 65 -0.94 -12.49 -3.28
N ALA A 66 -1.88 -11.86 -3.98
CA ALA A 66 -1.69 -11.49 -5.39
C ALA A 66 -0.84 -10.24 -5.60
N CYS A 67 -0.64 -9.43 -4.54
CA CYS A 67 0.04 -8.15 -4.60
C CYS A 67 1.32 -8.16 -3.75
N GLN A 68 2.37 -7.58 -4.32
CA GLN A 68 3.62 -7.30 -3.65
C GLN A 68 3.81 -5.79 -3.59
N VAL A 69 4.05 -5.25 -2.40
CA VAL A 69 4.27 -3.81 -2.18
C VAL A 69 5.63 -3.66 -1.52
N SER A 70 6.55 -2.93 -2.15
CA SER A 70 7.82 -2.63 -1.54
C SER A 70 7.66 -1.59 -0.42
N HIS A 71 8.59 -1.57 0.52
CA HIS A 71 8.78 -0.38 1.33
C HIS A 71 9.07 0.82 0.42
N ALA A 72 8.54 1.98 0.77
CA ALA A 72 8.86 3.24 0.11
C ALA A 72 10.32 3.61 0.41
N LEU A 73 11.13 3.73 -0.63
CA LEU A 73 12.56 4.02 -0.53
C LEU A 73 12.81 5.49 -0.81
N GLY A 74 13.54 6.19 0.06
CA GLY A 74 14.04 7.53 -0.23
C GLY A 74 15.07 7.49 -1.36
N VAL A 75 14.87 8.27 -2.42
CA VAL A 75 15.76 8.24 -3.61
C VAL A 75 16.79 9.37 -3.64
N SER A 76 16.58 10.39 -2.81
CA SER A 76 17.52 11.51 -2.65
C SER A 76 18.31 11.39 -1.36
N ALA A 77 19.47 12.06 -1.31
CA ALA A 77 20.17 12.25 -0.06
C ALA A 77 19.35 13.21 0.82
N VAL A 78 18.97 12.74 2.01
CA VAL A 78 18.10 13.47 2.93
C VAL A 78 18.75 13.53 4.30
N THR A 79 18.78 14.72 4.88
CA THR A 79 19.20 14.93 6.27
C THR A 79 17.97 14.89 7.16
N VAL A 80 18.04 14.14 8.25
CA VAL A 80 17.02 14.21 9.30
C VAL A 80 17.30 15.45 10.14
N GLU A 81 16.34 16.36 10.17
CA GLU A 81 16.38 17.58 10.97
C GLU A 81 15.72 17.33 12.32
N SER A 82 16.12 18.11 13.31
CA SER A 82 15.58 18.08 14.66
C SER A 82 14.67 19.28 14.88
N ASP A 83 13.41 19.02 15.23
CA ASP A 83 12.43 20.03 15.62
C ASP A 83 12.28 20.07 17.14
N PHE A 84 12.78 21.14 17.77
CA PHE A 84 12.65 21.36 19.20
C PHE A 84 11.35 22.12 19.51
N PHE A 85 10.51 21.56 20.38
CA PHE A 85 9.22 22.14 20.72
C PHE A 85 8.99 22.23 22.24
N THR A 86 8.12 23.17 22.62
CA THR A 86 7.67 23.37 24.00
C THR A 86 6.15 23.27 24.08
N ALA A 87 5.62 22.85 25.22
CA ALA A 87 4.20 22.99 25.55
C ALA A 87 4.07 23.83 26.81
N VAL A 88 3.38 24.96 26.69
CA VAL A 88 3.19 25.92 27.78
C VAL A 88 1.96 25.52 28.60
N ASP A 89 2.04 25.72 29.91
CA ASP A 89 0.89 25.59 30.80
C ASP A 89 0.14 26.92 30.87
N ASP A 90 -1.09 26.94 30.37
CA ASP A 90 -1.94 28.14 30.34
C ASP A 90 -2.34 28.63 31.75
N LEU A 91 -2.26 27.78 32.79
CA LEU A 91 -2.58 28.14 34.17
C LEU A 91 -1.38 28.70 34.96
N ASN A 92 -0.17 28.68 34.38
CA ASN A 92 1.00 29.23 35.03
C ASN A 92 0.90 30.77 35.11
N ASN A 93 0.92 31.32 36.33
CA ASN A 93 0.84 32.77 36.61
C ASN A 93 2.17 33.51 36.36
N LYS A 94 3.25 32.80 36.01
CA LYS A 94 4.56 33.32 35.58
C LYS A 94 5.27 34.22 36.61
N GLU A 95 4.93 34.09 37.90
CA GLU A 95 5.51 34.91 38.97
C GLU A 95 6.92 34.47 39.38
N GLU A 96 7.22 33.17 39.33
CA GLU A 96 8.54 32.61 39.63
C GLU A 96 9.27 32.10 38.37
N ASP A 97 8.55 31.46 37.45
CA ASP A 97 9.09 30.97 36.19
C ASP A 97 8.03 31.02 35.08
N ALA A 98 8.34 31.71 33.97
CA ALA A 98 7.50 31.73 32.77
C ALA A 98 7.63 30.44 31.93
N GLY A 99 8.43 29.47 32.42
CA GLY A 99 8.92 28.29 31.73
C GLY A 99 7.88 27.37 31.10
N SER A 100 8.41 26.41 30.33
CA SER A 100 7.62 25.41 29.61
C SER A 100 7.12 24.30 30.53
N GLY A 101 5.86 23.89 30.40
CA GLY A 101 5.32 22.70 31.07
C GLY A 101 5.88 21.40 30.48
N HIS A 102 6.38 21.42 29.24
CA HIS A 102 7.07 20.30 28.61
C HIS A 102 8.06 20.77 27.54
N MET A 103 9.21 20.11 27.42
CA MET A 103 10.15 20.30 26.31
C MET A 103 10.37 18.95 25.61
N GLY A 104 10.41 18.98 24.29
CA GLY A 104 10.62 17.78 23.48
C GLY A 104 11.35 18.08 22.18
N GLU A 105 11.80 17.01 21.53
CA GLU A 105 12.50 17.05 20.26
C GLU A 105 11.90 15.99 19.32
N GLN A 106 11.67 16.34 18.07
CA GLN A 106 11.10 15.45 17.06
C GLN A 106 11.92 15.51 15.77
N GLY A 107 12.47 14.37 15.36
CA GLY A 107 13.11 14.26 14.05
C GLY A 107 12.09 14.36 12.91
N PHE A 108 12.39 15.11 11.86
CA PHE A 108 11.61 15.14 10.61
C PHE A 108 12.54 15.21 9.39
N ALA A 109 12.01 14.85 8.22
CA ALA A 109 12.75 14.95 6.97
C ALA A 109 11.79 15.09 5.79
N SER A 110 12.25 15.74 4.72
CA SER A 110 11.57 15.78 3.43
C SER A 110 12.32 14.93 2.42
N ALA A 111 11.63 13.98 1.81
CA ALA A 111 12.25 13.00 0.93
C ALA A 111 11.38 12.73 -0.30
N LEU A 112 12.03 12.50 -1.44
CA LEU A 112 11.38 11.90 -2.60
C LEU A 112 11.37 10.39 -2.42
N PHE A 113 10.20 9.76 -2.54
CA PHE A 113 10.06 8.32 -2.36
C PHE A 113 9.80 7.59 -3.69
N TYR A 114 10.45 6.44 -3.85
CA TYR A 114 10.10 5.44 -4.85
C TYR A 114 9.34 4.30 -4.19
N THR A 115 8.16 4.00 -4.74
CA THR A 115 7.32 2.88 -4.31
C THR A 115 7.15 1.93 -5.49
N TYR A 116 7.37 0.64 -5.25
CA TYR A 116 7.16 -0.41 -6.24
C TYR A 116 5.98 -1.28 -5.83
N ILE A 117 5.09 -1.52 -6.79
CA ILE A 117 3.92 -2.39 -6.65
C ILE A 117 3.93 -3.38 -7.81
N CYS A 118 3.75 -4.66 -7.50
CA CYS A 118 3.56 -5.72 -8.48
C CYS A 118 2.26 -6.46 -8.17
N ILE A 119 1.45 -6.70 -9.19
CA ILE A 119 0.16 -7.37 -9.06
C ILE A 119 0.13 -8.54 -10.04
N SER A 120 -0.08 -9.76 -9.53
CA SER A 120 -0.43 -10.91 -10.35
C SER A 120 -1.94 -10.88 -10.63
N ARG A 121 -2.32 -10.48 -11.85
CA ARG A 121 -3.73 -10.45 -12.28
C ARG A 121 -4.36 -11.84 -12.20
N ASP A 122 -3.66 -12.87 -12.68
CA ASP A 122 -4.17 -14.24 -12.71
C ASP A 122 -4.42 -14.79 -11.30
N LEU A 123 -3.49 -14.56 -10.38
CA LEU A 123 -3.66 -14.97 -8.99
C LEU A 123 -4.78 -14.16 -8.32
N LEU A 124 -4.92 -12.87 -8.62
CA LEU A 124 -6.01 -12.05 -8.08
C LEU A 124 -7.38 -12.56 -8.56
N VAL A 125 -7.53 -12.84 -9.86
CA VAL A 125 -8.77 -13.40 -10.42
C VAL A 125 -9.08 -14.76 -9.81
N LYS A 126 -8.07 -15.64 -9.67
CA LYS A 126 -8.22 -16.93 -8.98
C LYS A 126 -8.63 -16.75 -7.52
N ASN A 127 -8.05 -15.79 -6.81
CA ASN A 127 -8.40 -15.49 -5.43
C ASN A 127 -9.80 -14.88 -5.28
N LEU A 128 -10.35 -14.30 -6.35
CA LEU A 128 -11.71 -13.75 -6.40
C LEU A 128 -12.70 -14.70 -7.08
N ASP A 129 -12.43 -16.01 -7.03
CA ASP A 129 -13.30 -17.07 -7.56
C ASP A 129 -13.64 -16.88 -9.06
N GLY A 130 -12.70 -16.35 -9.85
CA GLY A 130 -12.87 -16.12 -11.29
C GLY A 130 -13.54 -14.78 -11.64
N ASN A 131 -13.79 -13.90 -10.66
CA ASN A 131 -14.46 -12.62 -10.91
C ASN A 131 -13.50 -11.56 -11.49
N GLU A 132 -13.35 -11.57 -12.81
CA GLU A 132 -12.49 -10.63 -13.54
C GLU A 132 -12.90 -9.18 -13.35
N GLU A 133 -14.19 -8.85 -13.42
CA GLU A 133 -14.66 -7.47 -13.27
C GLU A 133 -14.37 -6.91 -11.86
N LEU A 134 -14.47 -7.74 -10.82
CA LEU A 134 -14.06 -7.35 -9.48
C LEU A 134 -12.54 -7.14 -9.39
N ALA A 135 -11.74 -7.98 -10.04
CA ALA A 135 -10.29 -7.84 -10.10
C ALA A 135 -9.88 -6.52 -10.79
N LYS A 136 -10.48 -6.19 -11.93
CA LYS A 136 -10.23 -4.92 -12.64
C LYS A 136 -10.50 -3.70 -11.77
N ARG A 137 -11.66 -3.66 -11.11
CA ARG A 137 -12.00 -2.57 -10.18
C ARG A 137 -11.06 -2.50 -8.99
N ALA A 138 -10.65 -3.65 -8.46
CA ALA A 138 -9.71 -3.73 -7.34
C ALA A 138 -8.33 -3.16 -7.73
N ILE A 139 -7.81 -3.53 -8.89
CA ILE A 139 -6.55 -3.01 -9.42
C ILE A 139 -6.65 -1.50 -9.63
N ALA A 140 -7.69 -1.02 -10.30
CA ALA A 140 -7.90 0.42 -10.51
C ALA A 140 -7.97 1.20 -9.18
N ALA A 141 -8.77 0.73 -8.22
CA ALA A 141 -8.91 1.38 -6.92
C ALA A 141 -7.60 1.37 -6.12
N PHE A 142 -6.84 0.28 -6.17
CA PHE A 142 -5.55 0.20 -5.50
C PHE A 142 -4.50 1.10 -6.15
N THR A 143 -4.46 1.15 -7.48
CA THR A 143 -3.57 2.07 -8.21
C THR A 143 -3.94 3.53 -7.91
N GLU A 144 -5.21 3.90 -7.92
CA GLU A 144 -5.64 5.25 -7.53
C GLU A 144 -5.22 5.59 -6.10
N THR A 145 -5.39 4.63 -5.17
CA THR A 145 -4.96 4.78 -3.77
C THR A 145 -3.45 5.01 -3.69
N ALA A 146 -2.64 4.22 -4.40
CA ALA A 146 -1.19 4.36 -4.42
C ALA A 146 -0.72 5.71 -4.98
N LEU A 147 -1.49 6.33 -5.87
CA LEU A 147 -1.18 7.63 -6.45
C LEU A 147 -1.62 8.82 -5.57
N THR A 148 -2.61 8.64 -4.70
CA THR A 148 -3.33 9.77 -4.08
C THR A 148 -3.40 9.75 -2.55
N VAL A 149 -3.11 8.61 -1.91
CA VAL A 149 -3.27 8.43 -0.46
C VAL A 149 -1.91 8.37 0.23
N SER A 150 -1.71 9.25 1.21
CA SER A 150 -0.52 9.27 2.08
C SER A 150 -0.81 8.64 3.45
N PRO A 151 0.20 8.05 4.12
CA PRO A 151 0.06 7.56 5.50
C PRO A 151 -0.43 8.65 6.48
N THR A 152 -1.21 8.26 7.50
CA THR A 152 -1.84 9.21 8.45
C THR A 152 -0.96 9.61 9.64
N GLY A 153 0.21 8.99 9.78
CA GLY A 153 1.14 9.24 10.89
C GLY A 153 1.57 10.71 10.96
N LYS A 154 1.37 11.35 12.12
CA LYS A 154 1.74 12.75 12.41
C LYS A 154 1.25 13.78 11.38
N GLN A 155 0.22 13.46 10.59
CA GLN A 155 -0.31 14.35 9.55
C GLN A 155 -0.84 15.67 10.11
N ASN A 156 -1.43 15.67 11.31
CA ASN A 156 -1.91 16.91 11.93
C ASN A 156 -0.78 17.83 12.40
N SER A 157 0.44 17.28 12.55
CA SER A 157 1.63 18.05 12.93
C SER A 157 2.43 18.51 11.71
N PHE A 158 2.50 17.72 10.63
CA PHE A 158 3.37 18.00 9.47
C PHE A 158 2.66 18.22 8.13
N ALA A 159 1.35 17.94 8.02
CA ALA A 159 0.53 18.14 6.82
C ALA A 159 1.13 17.59 5.49
N SER A 160 1.81 16.45 5.55
CA SER A 160 2.60 15.88 4.45
C SER A 160 1.80 15.09 3.39
N ARG A 161 0.54 15.45 3.12
CA ARG A 161 -0.26 14.79 2.07
C ARG A 161 0.26 15.17 0.68
N ALA A 162 0.56 14.17 -0.14
CA ALA A 162 1.08 14.36 -1.49
C ALA A 162 0.48 13.38 -2.49
N TYR A 163 0.34 13.83 -3.73
CA TYR A 163 0.07 12.98 -4.89
C TYR A 163 1.37 12.54 -5.53
N ALA A 164 1.36 11.40 -6.22
CA ALA A 164 2.50 10.94 -6.98
C ALA A 164 2.83 11.91 -8.15
N THR A 165 4.04 12.46 -8.14
CA THR A 165 4.52 13.36 -9.20
C THR A 165 4.86 12.61 -10.49
N TYR A 166 5.13 11.32 -10.41
CA TYR A 166 5.42 10.44 -11.53
C TYR A 166 4.89 9.03 -11.25
N ALA A 167 4.35 8.38 -12.27
CA ALA A 167 4.00 6.96 -12.22
C ALA A 167 4.33 6.29 -13.55
N LEU A 168 4.86 5.07 -13.47
CA LEU A 168 5.10 4.20 -14.62
C LEU A 168 4.36 2.89 -14.34
N ALA A 169 3.43 2.54 -15.22
CA ALA A 169 2.75 1.25 -15.20
C ALA A 169 3.28 0.42 -16.37
N GLU A 170 3.73 -0.80 -16.07
CA GLU A 170 4.14 -1.80 -17.07
C GLU A 170 3.21 -3.01 -16.95
N ILE A 171 2.83 -3.59 -18.09
CA ILE A 171 2.10 -4.86 -18.15
C ILE A 171 2.88 -5.86 -18.98
N GLY A 172 2.73 -7.15 -18.67
CA GLY A 172 3.22 -8.21 -19.53
C GLY A 172 3.32 -9.55 -18.82
N GLN A 173 3.75 -10.56 -19.58
CA GLN A 173 3.87 -11.94 -19.10
C GLN A 173 5.26 -12.29 -18.55
N LYS A 174 6.22 -11.36 -18.65
CA LYS A 174 7.59 -11.56 -18.18
C LYS A 174 7.70 -11.37 -16.67
N GLN A 175 8.80 -11.84 -16.11
CA GLN A 175 9.07 -11.67 -14.69
C GLN A 175 9.07 -10.17 -14.32
N PRO A 176 8.24 -9.74 -13.36
CA PRO A 176 8.18 -8.34 -12.94
C PRO A 176 9.51 -7.94 -12.26
N ARG A 177 9.92 -6.69 -12.47
CA ARG A 177 11.21 -6.17 -11.99
C ARG A 177 11.04 -4.81 -11.32
N SER A 178 11.70 -4.63 -10.18
CA SER A 178 11.82 -3.31 -9.57
C SER A 178 12.92 -2.50 -10.25
N LEU A 179 12.69 -1.20 -10.39
CA LEU A 179 13.68 -0.24 -10.88
C LEU A 179 14.47 0.43 -9.74
N ALA A 180 14.36 -0.07 -8.50
CA ALA A 180 15.05 0.49 -7.32
C ALA A 180 16.56 0.63 -7.48
N ALA A 181 17.19 -0.21 -8.32
CA ALA A 181 18.62 -0.13 -8.64
C ALA A 181 19.03 1.23 -9.23
N ALA A 182 18.09 1.98 -9.84
CA ALA A 182 18.31 3.35 -10.32
C ALA A 182 18.75 4.32 -9.20
N PHE A 183 18.49 3.97 -7.94
CA PHE A 183 18.68 4.82 -6.77
C PHE A 183 19.70 4.27 -5.76
N PHE A 184 20.48 3.24 -6.13
CA PHE A 184 21.61 2.80 -5.29
C PHE A 184 22.65 3.92 -5.08
N GLN A 185 22.80 4.81 -6.06
CA GLN A 185 23.44 6.10 -5.86
C GLN A 185 22.37 7.15 -5.62
N PRO A 186 22.31 7.78 -4.43
CA PRO A 186 21.31 8.80 -4.13
C PRO A 186 21.34 9.95 -5.13
N VAL A 187 20.18 10.52 -5.42
CA VAL A 187 20.08 11.77 -6.19
C VAL A 187 20.56 12.92 -5.30
N ARG A 188 21.53 13.70 -5.80
CA ARG A 188 22.13 14.86 -5.10
C ARG A 188 21.97 16.16 -5.87
N ASP A 189 21.42 16.08 -7.08
CA ASP A 189 21.14 17.20 -7.97
C ASP A 189 20.14 18.17 -7.34
N SER A 190 20.19 19.45 -7.75
CA SER A 190 19.26 20.47 -7.28
C SER A 190 17.82 20.17 -7.72
N ASP A 191 17.64 19.68 -8.95
CA ASP A 191 16.37 19.17 -9.45
C ASP A 191 16.26 17.66 -9.23
N GLN A 192 15.92 17.30 -7.98
CA GLN A 192 15.84 15.90 -7.56
C GLN A 192 14.75 15.12 -8.31
N ILE A 193 13.62 15.76 -8.62
CA ILE A 193 12.47 15.08 -9.24
C ILE A 193 12.79 14.75 -10.70
N ALA A 194 13.21 15.74 -11.51
CA ALA A 194 13.52 15.50 -12.91
C ALA A 194 14.65 14.48 -13.08
N THR A 195 15.67 14.56 -12.19
CA THR A 195 16.78 13.62 -12.19
C THR A 195 16.32 12.20 -11.82
N ALA A 196 15.47 12.05 -10.80
CA ALA A 196 14.96 10.75 -10.40
C ALA A 196 14.14 10.08 -11.50
N ILE A 197 13.27 10.83 -12.18
CA ILE A 197 12.49 10.34 -13.34
C ILE A 197 13.43 9.90 -14.46
N THR A 198 14.45 10.70 -14.77
CA THR A 198 15.43 10.38 -15.82
C THR A 198 16.19 9.09 -15.50
N ARG A 199 16.69 8.93 -14.27
CA ARG A 199 17.40 7.71 -13.86
C ARG A 199 16.50 6.47 -13.90
N LEU A 200 15.24 6.60 -13.51
CA LEU A 200 14.25 5.51 -13.56
C LEU A 200 13.98 5.08 -15.02
N LYS A 201 13.79 6.04 -15.94
CA LYS A 201 13.63 5.77 -17.38
C LYS A 201 14.87 5.12 -17.98
N GLN A 202 16.07 5.60 -17.62
CA GLN A 202 17.35 5.01 -18.06
C GLN A 202 17.52 3.58 -17.55
N GLN A 203 17.18 3.30 -16.28
CA GLN A 203 17.25 1.96 -15.72
C GLN A 203 16.32 1.00 -16.45
N ARG A 204 15.08 1.42 -16.75
CA ARG A 204 14.13 0.63 -17.54
C ARG A 204 14.67 0.31 -18.93
N ALA A 205 15.14 1.33 -19.65
CA ALA A 205 15.72 1.16 -20.99
C ALA A 205 16.98 0.27 -20.96
N SER A 206 17.79 0.34 -19.91
CA SER A 206 18.96 -0.52 -19.74
C SER A 206 18.56 -1.98 -19.56
N PHE A 207 17.51 -2.27 -18.79
CA PHE A 207 16.95 -3.62 -18.70
C PHE A 207 16.44 -4.10 -20.06
N ASP A 208 15.67 -3.27 -20.77
CA ASP A 208 15.11 -3.64 -22.07
C ASP A 208 16.22 -3.90 -23.11
N ASN A 209 17.31 -3.14 -23.08
CA ASN A 209 18.44 -3.31 -23.98
C ASN A 209 19.25 -4.60 -23.72
N VAL A 210 19.39 -5.00 -22.45
CA VAL A 210 20.20 -6.18 -22.07
C VAL A 210 19.40 -7.48 -22.12
N TYR A 211 18.16 -7.45 -21.63
CA TYR A 211 17.31 -8.65 -21.48
C TYR A 211 16.23 -8.76 -22.58
N GLY A 212 16.22 -7.82 -23.52
CA GLY A 212 15.12 -7.65 -24.48
C GLY A 212 13.90 -7.00 -23.82
N ASN A 213 12.84 -6.78 -24.60
CA ASN A 213 11.64 -6.08 -24.15
C ASN A 213 11.06 -6.68 -22.85
N CYS A 214 11.20 -6.02 -21.70
CA CYS A 214 10.84 -6.63 -20.41
C CYS A 214 9.36 -6.43 -20.00
N ALA A 215 8.63 -5.58 -20.71
CA ALA A 215 7.18 -5.39 -20.57
C ALA A 215 6.55 -5.41 -21.97
N ASP A 216 5.31 -5.88 -22.09
CA ASP A 216 4.60 -5.93 -23.37
C ASP A 216 4.08 -4.54 -23.76
N ASP A 217 3.65 -3.75 -22.76
CA ASP A 217 3.24 -2.35 -22.94
C ASP A 217 3.48 -1.55 -21.65
N TYR A 218 3.51 -0.22 -21.76
CA TYR A 218 3.63 0.68 -20.61
C TYR A 218 2.98 2.05 -20.87
N ILE A 219 2.52 2.69 -19.79
CA ILE A 219 2.11 4.09 -19.80
C ILE A 219 2.75 4.84 -18.63
N GLU A 220 2.93 6.14 -18.81
CA GLU A 220 3.46 7.02 -17.77
C GLU A 220 2.56 8.23 -17.51
N LEU A 221 2.53 8.62 -16.24
CA LEU A 221 2.04 9.91 -15.78
C LEU A 221 3.24 10.72 -15.30
N ASN A 222 3.39 11.95 -15.79
CA ASN A 222 4.48 12.84 -15.42
C ASN A 222 3.95 14.26 -15.21
N VAL A 223 3.89 14.69 -13.95
CA VAL A 223 3.36 16.00 -13.57
C VAL A 223 4.28 17.13 -14.06
N LEU A 224 5.61 16.95 -14.05
CA LEU A 224 6.55 17.98 -14.50
C LEU A 224 6.39 18.31 -15.99
N GLU A 225 6.11 17.29 -16.80
CA GLU A 225 5.91 17.43 -18.25
C GLU A 225 4.45 17.65 -18.65
N ASN A 226 3.52 17.72 -17.69
CA ASN A 226 2.06 17.74 -17.93
C ASN A 226 1.59 16.58 -18.84
N LYS A 227 2.19 15.40 -18.68
CA LYS A 227 1.98 14.23 -19.54
C LYS A 227 1.16 13.14 -18.83
N GLY A 228 0.21 12.57 -19.57
CA GLY A 228 -0.67 11.49 -19.10
C GLY A 228 -1.86 12.00 -18.29
N LYS A 229 -2.89 11.15 -18.18
CA LYS A 229 -4.04 11.36 -17.31
C LYS A 229 -4.18 10.18 -16.36
N LYS A 230 -4.68 10.44 -15.16
CA LYS A 230 -4.91 9.40 -14.15
C LYS A 230 -5.88 8.36 -14.71
N GLU A 231 -6.94 8.82 -15.37
CA GLU A 231 -7.99 7.98 -15.95
C GLU A 231 -7.43 6.99 -16.97
N ASP A 232 -6.52 7.43 -17.84
CA ASP A 232 -5.87 6.57 -18.84
C ASP A 232 -4.99 5.51 -18.18
N LEU A 233 -4.24 5.89 -17.14
CA LEU A 233 -3.40 4.96 -16.38
C LEU A 233 -4.26 3.92 -15.65
N LEU A 234 -5.39 4.33 -15.04
CA LEU A 234 -6.32 3.40 -14.39
C LEU A 234 -6.97 2.44 -15.39
N ALA A 235 -7.38 2.93 -16.57
CA ALA A 235 -7.89 2.09 -17.64
C ALA A 235 -6.84 1.07 -18.08
N PHE A 236 -5.60 1.50 -18.29
CA PHE A 236 -4.47 0.66 -18.69
C PHE A 236 -4.16 -0.48 -17.71
N VAL A 237 -4.08 -0.20 -16.40
CA VAL A 237 -3.77 -1.25 -15.41
C VAL A 237 -4.94 -2.22 -15.19
N SER A 238 -6.15 -1.84 -15.57
CA SER A 238 -7.39 -2.59 -15.33
C SER A 238 -7.91 -3.36 -16.54
N GLN A 239 -7.11 -3.52 -17.59
CA GLN A 239 -7.50 -4.31 -18.78
C GLN A 239 -7.64 -5.81 -18.50
#